data_AF-A0A1I6JTS6-F1
#
_entry.id   AF-A0A1I6JTS6-F1
#
_cell.length_a   1.000
_cell.length_b   1.000
_cell.length_c   1.000
_cell.angle_alpha   90.00
_cell.angle_beta   90.00
_cell.angle_gamma   90.00
#
_symmetry.space_group_name_H-M   'P 1'
#
loop_
_entity.id
_entity.type
_entity.pdbx_description
1 polymer ?
#
loop_
_entity_poly.entity_id
_entity_poly.type
_entity_poly.pdbx_seq_one_letter_code
_entity_poly.pdbx_strand_id
1 'polypeptide(L)'
;MDMKRERNRERRSGTRVRSILTCGVLTGVMVLSACGAAAGTAASSAAAQTPAEKTADETVSTAEVESDAEASLVSDNDKTSESAQLSGDSEGASGSVSSEEEDSTGETSAELDLSHDYSGEIKSKVASTATHSATLQEELRKIQKLSEQYDEVFSAAQAQVELNFVAEWSYELWDDELNSLWGRFRESAPQSTVDRVLKEQRNWNAMKKEAVILNIGPAEDGGSMYPMLESGYLKGITKNRVYLLAEELAAVRNERFTMPEKDIYGTYVDNQGTGEIYSSLVLRQGWENDNEALISIHRTGSLCGTFSERGKGTLAFVSDDKKTEGIITIDGWKGASFEVTKAEAGNGFQPGDTFRFEFVL
;
A
#
# COMPACT_ATOMS: atom_id res chain seq x y z
N MET A 1 -23.56 -42.94 -20.74
CA MET A 1 -24.18 -41.82 -19.99
C MET A 1 -23.04 -41.07 -19.33
N ASP A 2 -22.82 -39.84 -19.76
CA ASP A 2 -21.53 -39.14 -19.68
C ASP A 2 -21.63 -38.00 -18.66
N MET A 3 -21.10 -38.22 -17.46
CA MET A 3 -21.15 -37.29 -16.31
C MET A 3 -20.44 -35.95 -16.57
N LYS A 4 -19.76 -35.78 -17.72
CA LYS A 4 -19.23 -34.49 -18.17
C LYS A 4 -20.29 -33.55 -18.75
N ARG A 5 -21.42 -34.08 -19.24
CA ARG A 5 -22.50 -33.24 -19.81
C ARG A 5 -23.45 -32.66 -18.77
N GLU A 6 -23.63 -33.30 -17.61
CA GLU A 6 -24.45 -32.76 -16.51
C GLU A 6 -23.76 -31.62 -15.75
N ARG A 7 -22.45 -31.72 -15.52
CA ARG A 7 -21.66 -30.68 -14.84
C ARG A 7 -21.65 -29.33 -15.59
N ASN A 8 -21.74 -29.37 -16.93
CA ASN A 8 -21.83 -28.17 -17.76
C ASN A 8 -23.25 -27.58 -17.85
N ARG A 9 -24.28 -28.33 -17.45
CA ARG A 9 -25.67 -27.85 -17.43
C ARG A 9 -25.99 -27.11 -16.13
N GLU A 10 -25.40 -27.52 -15.02
CA GLU A 10 -25.54 -26.84 -13.71
C GLU A 10 -24.79 -25.50 -13.66
N ARG A 11 -23.65 -25.35 -14.35
CA ARG A 11 -22.94 -24.07 -14.51
C ARG A 11 -23.75 -22.97 -15.21
N ARG A 12 -24.80 -23.34 -15.97
CA ARG A 12 -25.66 -22.38 -16.69
C ARG A 12 -26.94 -21.99 -15.93
N SER A 13 -27.21 -22.60 -14.77
CA SER A 13 -28.47 -22.41 -14.03
C SER A 13 -28.29 -21.94 -12.58
N GLY A 14 -27.07 -21.61 -12.16
CA GLY A 14 -26.82 -21.02 -10.84
C GLY A 14 -27.23 -19.55 -10.82
N THR A 15 -28.28 -19.24 -10.08
CA THR A 15 -28.72 -17.90 -9.71
C THR A 15 -27.52 -17.01 -9.37
N ARG A 16 -27.42 -15.86 -10.06
CA ARG A 16 -26.42 -14.80 -9.82
C ARG A 16 -26.49 -14.35 -8.35
N VAL A 17 -25.61 -14.87 -7.51
CA VAL A 17 -25.31 -14.26 -6.23
C VAL A 17 -24.24 -13.21 -6.53
N ARG A 18 -24.69 -11.96 -6.71
CA ARG A 18 -23.79 -10.82 -6.63
C ARG A 18 -23.24 -10.80 -5.20
N SER A 19 -22.00 -11.20 -5.00
CA SER A 19 -21.27 -10.81 -3.80
C SER A 19 -20.98 -9.32 -3.93
N ILE A 20 -21.98 -8.53 -3.52
CA ILE A 20 -21.80 -7.10 -3.29
C ILE A 20 -20.88 -7.06 -2.07
N LEU A 21 -19.60 -6.72 -2.27
CA LEU A 21 -18.81 -6.13 -1.18
C LEU A 21 -19.56 -4.85 -0.83
N THR A 22 -20.44 -4.94 0.18
CA THR A 22 -21.22 -3.80 0.64
C THR A 22 -20.24 -2.81 1.22
N CYS A 23 -20.03 -1.71 0.50
CA CYS A 23 -19.40 -0.52 1.00
C CYS A 23 -20.17 -0.12 2.27
N GLY A 24 -19.63 -0.50 3.43
CA GLY A 24 -20.23 -0.24 4.72
C GLY A 24 -20.29 1.27 4.92
N VAL A 25 -21.48 1.81 5.11
CA VAL A 25 -21.66 3.22 5.48
C VAL A 25 -21.05 3.42 6.86
N LEU A 26 -19.82 3.93 6.92
CA LEU A 26 -19.21 4.46 8.14
C LEU A 26 -20.01 5.70 8.57
N THR A 27 -21.07 5.47 9.34
CA THR A 27 -21.82 6.52 10.01
C THR A 27 -21.11 6.85 11.32
N GLY A 28 -20.34 7.93 11.32
CA GLY A 28 -19.77 8.50 12.55
C GLY A 28 -20.88 8.97 13.49
N VAL A 29 -21.00 8.33 14.65
CA VAL A 29 -21.87 8.78 15.74
C VAL A 29 -21.20 9.98 16.42
N MET A 30 -21.72 11.19 16.18
CA MET A 30 -21.39 12.35 17.02
C MET A 30 -22.11 12.21 18.37
N VAL A 31 -21.33 11.95 19.43
CA VAL A 31 -21.81 12.12 20.81
C VAL A 31 -21.75 13.60 21.15
N LEU A 32 -22.88 14.30 21.03
CA LEU A 32 -23.06 15.62 21.61
C LEU A 32 -23.38 15.46 23.10
N SER A 33 -22.36 15.68 23.94
CA SER A 33 -22.56 15.89 25.38
C SER A 33 -23.22 17.26 25.60
N ALA A 34 -24.52 17.22 25.87
CA ALA A 34 -25.30 18.34 26.38
C ALA A 34 -25.21 18.36 27.92
N CYS A 35 -24.86 19.52 28.49
CA CYS A 35 -25.16 19.87 29.87
C CYS A 35 -25.26 21.40 30.02
N GLY A 36 -26.37 21.86 30.62
CA GLY A 36 -26.42 23.13 31.36
C GLY A 36 -27.29 24.24 30.78
N ALA A 37 -28.54 24.31 31.24
CA ALA A 37 -29.52 25.36 30.95
C ALA A 37 -29.35 26.63 31.82
N ALA A 38 -29.70 27.80 31.29
CA ALA A 38 -30.44 28.86 32.00
C ALA A 38 -30.97 29.95 31.04
N ALA A 39 -32.13 30.50 31.39
CA ALA A 39 -33.07 31.31 30.63
C ALA A 39 -32.65 32.76 30.28
N GLY A 40 -33.30 33.33 29.26
CA GLY A 40 -33.37 34.79 29.04
C GLY A 40 -34.00 35.21 27.71
N THR A 41 -35.20 35.79 27.76
CA THR A 41 -36.06 36.15 26.62
C THR A 41 -35.75 37.55 26.04
N ALA A 42 -35.76 37.64 24.70
CA ALA A 42 -36.10 38.76 23.79
C ALA A 42 -35.56 40.20 23.99
N ALA A 43 -34.88 40.72 22.95
CA ALA A 43 -35.21 41.99 22.28
C ALA A 43 -34.42 42.15 20.95
N SER A 44 -35.05 42.78 19.97
CA SER A 44 -34.56 43.03 18.61
C SER A 44 -33.60 44.23 18.51
N SER A 45 -32.68 44.23 17.55
CA SER A 45 -32.55 45.28 16.51
C SER A 45 -31.29 45.06 15.65
N ALA A 46 -31.40 45.49 14.40
CA ALA A 46 -30.42 45.36 13.34
C ALA A 46 -29.26 46.37 13.44
N ALA A 47 -28.07 45.97 12.99
CA ALA A 47 -27.18 46.80 12.16
C ALA A 47 -25.96 45.99 11.70
N ALA A 48 -25.60 46.19 10.43
CA ALA A 48 -24.45 45.61 9.74
C ALA A 48 -23.11 46.19 10.24
N GLN A 49 -22.04 45.38 10.18
CA GLN A 49 -20.69 45.72 9.67
C GLN A 49 -19.68 44.57 10.00
N THR A 50 -19.07 43.99 8.96
CA THR A 50 -17.76 43.31 8.99
C THR A 50 -16.63 44.37 8.94
N PRO A 51 -15.33 44.03 9.09
CA PRO A 51 -14.68 42.88 9.76
C PRO A 51 -13.61 43.34 10.78
N ALA A 52 -13.26 42.51 11.77
CA ALA A 52 -12.06 42.74 12.58
C ALA A 52 -11.37 41.42 12.92
N GLU A 53 -10.21 41.26 12.31
CA GLU A 53 -9.12 40.37 12.66
C GLU A 53 -8.64 40.64 14.09
N LYS A 54 -8.49 39.60 14.92
CA LYS A 54 -7.65 39.69 16.12
C LYS A 54 -7.06 38.33 16.50
N THR A 55 -5.74 38.30 16.39
CA THR A 55 -4.79 37.37 16.97
C THR A 55 -4.88 37.33 18.51
N ALA A 56 -4.61 36.17 19.10
CA ALA A 56 -4.20 36.04 20.49
C ALA A 56 -3.06 35.01 20.56
N ASP A 57 -1.87 35.56 20.71
CA ASP A 57 -0.67 34.95 21.27
C ASP A 57 -0.92 34.65 22.75
N GLU A 58 -0.61 33.44 23.20
CA GLU A 58 -0.27 33.22 24.60
C GLU A 58 0.90 32.24 24.68
N THR A 59 2.08 32.83 24.77
CA THR A 59 3.35 32.22 25.11
C THR A 59 3.40 31.94 26.62
N VAL A 60 3.57 30.69 27.04
CA VAL A 60 4.33 30.36 28.26
C VAL A 60 5.25 29.17 27.97
N SER A 61 6.54 29.47 28.03
CA SER A 61 7.65 28.52 28.02
C SER A 61 7.94 28.06 29.44
N THR A 62 8.28 26.78 29.63
CA THR A 62 9.56 26.38 30.24
C THR A 62 9.87 24.93 29.91
N ALA A 63 11.11 24.72 29.50
CA ALA A 63 11.74 23.47 29.08
C ALA A 63 12.21 22.60 30.27
N GLU A 64 12.45 21.31 29.99
CA GLU A 64 13.68 20.52 30.29
C GLU A 64 13.46 19.11 29.67
N VAL A 65 14.09 18.77 28.54
CA VAL A 65 15.43 18.14 28.31
C VAL A 65 15.45 16.60 28.47
N GLU A 66 15.78 15.96 27.34
CA GLU A 66 16.31 14.59 27.11
C GLU A 66 15.38 13.40 27.38
N SER A 67 15.36 12.31 26.59
CA SER A 67 16.43 11.65 25.82
C SER A 67 15.89 10.78 24.66
N ASP A 68 16.80 10.42 23.75
CA ASP A 68 16.76 9.32 22.78
C ASP A 68 16.03 8.05 23.24
N ALA A 69 15.26 7.44 22.33
CA ALA A 69 15.16 5.98 22.19
C ALA A 69 14.47 5.61 20.86
N GLU A 70 15.26 5.05 19.95
CA GLU A 70 14.87 4.17 18.85
C GLU A 70 13.91 3.07 19.35
N ALA A 71 12.71 3.01 18.77
CA ALA A 71 11.77 1.91 19.01
C ALA A 71 11.80 0.95 17.82
N SER A 72 12.75 0.02 17.88
CA SER A 72 12.66 -1.27 17.20
C SER A 72 11.51 -2.06 17.83
N LEU A 73 10.48 -2.38 17.03
CA LEU A 73 9.43 -3.31 17.43
C LEU A 73 9.83 -4.71 16.98
N VAL A 74 10.45 -5.44 17.91
CA VAL A 74 10.65 -6.89 17.83
C VAL A 74 9.32 -7.54 18.21
N SER A 75 8.79 -8.39 17.34
CA SER A 75 7.61 -9.19 17.65
C SER A 75 8.03 -10.40 18.48
N ASP A 76 7.67 -10.41 19.75
CA ASP A 76 7.69 -11.59 20.61
C ASP A 76 6.69 -12.62 20.09
N ASN A 77 7.13 -13.87 19.91
CA ASN A 77 6.22 -15.01 19.92
C ASN A 77 6.82 -16.12 20.80
N ASP A 78 6.37 -16.12 22.05
CA ASP A 78 6.55 -17.18 23.03
C ASP A 78 5.65 -18.37 22.64
N LYS A 79 6.25 -19.53 22.35
CA LYS A 79 5.57 -20.83 22.43
C LYS A 79 6.51 -21.89 22.98
N THR A 80 6.38 -22.08 24.29
CA THR A 80 6.37 -23.33 25.06
C THR A 80 6.85 -24.59 24.35
N SER A 81 7.95 -25.15 24.86
CA SER A 81 8.50 -26.46 24.50
C SER A 81 7.66 -27.59 25.10
N GLU A 82 7.44 -28.66 24.33
CA GLU A 82 7.22 -29.99 24.87
C GLU A 82 8.18 -30.99 24.21
N SER A 83 8.81 -31.80 25.07
CA SER A 83 10.02 -32.57 24.81
C SER A 83 9.73 -33.92 24.15
N ALA A 84 10.62 -34.36 23.25
CA ALA A 84 10.91 -35.78 23.07
C ALA A 84 12.39 -35.98 22.68
N GLN A 85 13.16 -36.54 23.61
CA GLN A 85 14.54 -36.98 23.43
C GLN A 85 14.60 -38.23 22.56
N LEU A 86 15.51 -38.29 21.59
CA LEU A 86 16.15 -39.53 21.16
C LEU A 86 17.61 -39.29 20.79
N SER A 87 18.45 -40.14 21.39
CA SER A 87 19.91 -40.21 21.40
C SER A 87 20.53 -40.84 20.15
N GLY A 88 21.74 -40.41 19.78
CA GLY A 88 22.64 -41.12 18.88
C GLY A 88 24.02 -40.45 18.82
N ASP A 89 25.08 -41.22 19.10
CA ASP A 89 26.45 -40.80 19.42
C ASP A 89 27.42 -40.92 18.22
N SER A 90 28.59 -40.26 18.35
CA SER A 90 29.91 -40.60 17.77
C SER A 90 30.43 -39.89 16.50
N GLU A 91 31.33 -38.93 16.77
CA GLU A 91 32.70 -38.71 16.27
C GLU A 91 33.07 -38.66 14.77
N GLY A 92 33.64 -37.50 14.39
CA GLY A 92 35.03 -37.41 13.91
C GLY A 92 35.28 -37.31 12.40
N ALA A 93 35.74 -36.13 11.93
CA ALA A 93 36.97 -35.97 11.14
C ALA A 93 37.14 -34.54 10.62
N SER A 94 38.32 -33.97 10.89
CA SER A 94 38.83 -32.73 10.32
C SER A 94 39.31 -32.97 8.89
N GLY A 95 38.94 -32.08 7.96
CA GLY A 95 39.40 -32.07 6.57
C GLY A 95 39.30 -30.65 6.01
N SER A 96 40.45 -30.01 5.86
CA SER A 96 40.61 -28.64 5.36
C SER A 96 40.72 -28.62 3.83
N VAL A 97 40.36 -27.46 3.25
CA VAL A 97 40.70 -26.92 1.91
C VAL A 97 39.89 -27.45 0.72
N SER A 98 39.02 -26.64 0.13
CA SER A 98 39.36 -25.66 -0.91
C SER A 98 38.10 -24.96 -1.42
N SER A 99 38.09 -23.64 -1.33
CA SER A 99 37.06 -22.74 -1.85
C SER A 99 37.15 -22.67 -3.38
N GLU A 100 36.12 -23.13 -4.06
CA GLU A 100 35.80 -22.71 -5.43
C GLU A 100 34.47 -21.96 -5.37
N GLU A 101 34.55 -20.67 -5.67
CA GLU A 101 33.43 -19.75 -5.84
C GLU A 101 32.61 -20.20 -7.05
N GLU A 102 31.59 -21.02 -6.83
CA GLU A 102 30.54 -21.26 -7.82
C GLU A 102 29.52 -20.12 -7.75
N ASP A 103 29.60 -19.26 -8.74
CA ASP A 103 28.58 -18.29 -9.15
C ASP A 103 27.27 -19.02 -9.51
N SER A 104 26.50 -19.37 -8.48
CA SER A 104 25.16 -19.96 -8.62
C SER A 104 24.14 -18.87 -8.97
N THR A 105 24.29 -18.27 -10.14
CA THR A 105 23.19 -17.59 -10.82
C THR A 105 22.38 -18.63 -11.58
N GLY A 106 21.54 -19.41 -10.88
CA GLY A 106 20.85 -20.50 -11.57
C GLY A 106 19.86 -21.34 -10.78
N GLU A 107 19.32 -20.89 -9.65
CA GLU A 107 18.08 -21.50 -9.14
C GLU A 107 16.94 -21.06 -10.07
N THR A 108 16.58 -21.95 -10.99
CA THR A 108 15.37 -21.79 -11.79
C THR A 108 14.17 -21.75 -10.84
N SER A 109 13.24 -20.83 -11.06
CA SER A 109 12.01 -20.61 -10.26
C SER A 109 11.16 -21.87 -9.97
N ALA A 110 11.45 -23.01 -10.57
CA ALA A 110 10.73 -24.28 -10.38
C ALA A 110 11.20 -25.10 -9.17
N GLU A 111 12.16 -24.63 -8.36
CA GLU A 111 12.79 -25.42 -7.29
C GLU A 111 13.02 -24.63 -5.99
N LEU A 112 12.09 -23.74 -5.62
CA LEU A 112 12.11 -23.15 -4.27
C LEU A 112 11.55 -24.17 -3.26
N ASP A 113 12.27 -24.41 -2.16
CA ASP A 113 11.75 -25.20 -1.04
C ASP A 113 10.79 -24.33 -0.21
N LEU A 114 9.49 -24.47 -0.45
CA LEU A 114 8.47 -23.65 0.19
C LEU A 114 8.29 -23.91 1.70
N SER A 115 9.09 -24.81 2.28
CA SER A 115 9.19 -25.02 3.73
C SER A 115 10.37 -24.30 4.38
N HIS A 116 11.30 -23.77 3.57
CA HIS A 116 12.47 -23.02 4.02
C HIS A 116 12.15 -21.53 4.20
N ASP A 117 12.72 -20.90 5.22
CA ASP A 117 12.59 -19.47 5.47
C ASP A 117 13.69 -18.72 4.70
N TYR A 118 13.32 -18.05 3.61
CA TYR A 118 14.23 -17.32 2.73
C TYR A 118 14.52 -15.87 3.19
N SER A 119 13.99 -15.42 4.32
CA SER A 119 14.11 -14.01 4.77
C SER A 119 15.58 -13.55 4.86
N GLY A 120 16.47 -14.42 5.36
CA GLY A 120 17.89 -14.10 5.49
C GLY A 120 18.61 -14.00 4.14
N GLU A 121 18.30 -14.90 3.22
CA GLU A 121 18.85 -14.95 1.87
C GLU A 121 18.36 -13.78 1.02
N ILE A 122 17.09 -13.39 1.16
CA ILE A 122 16.52 -12.18 0.54
C ILE A 122 17.34 -10.97 0.95
N LYS A 123 17.50 -10.75 2.25
CA LYS A 123 18.28 -9.63 2.78
C LYS A 123 19.71 -9.60 2.27
N SER A 124 20.37 -10.76 2.24
CA SER A 124 21.73 -10.91 1.73
C SER A 124 21.82 -10.59 0.22
N LYS A 125 20.87 -11.10 -0.59
CA LYS A 125 20.79 -10.85 -2.04
C LYS A 125 20.53 -9.37 -2.34
N VAL A 126 19.67 -8.69 -1.57
CA VAL A 126 19.43 -7.24 -1.69
C VAL A 126 20.71 -6.46 -1.38
N ALA A 127 21.34 -6.71 -0.23
CA ALA A 127 22.58 -6.03 0.16
C ALA A 127 23.73 -6.25 -0.84
N SER A 128 23.85 -7.48 -1.34
CA SER A 128 24.81 -7.82 -2.40
C SER A 128 24.48 -7.07 -3.70
N THR A 129 23.22 -7.02 -4.10
CA THR A 129 22.79 -6.29 -5.32
C THR A 129 23.11 -4.81 -5.22
N ALA A 130 22.86 -4.20 -4.06
CA ALA A 130 23.19 -2.80 -3.79
C ALA A 130 24.71 -2.52 -3.89
N THR A 131 25.53 -3.44 -3.39
CA THR A 131 27.00 -3.30 -3.41
C THR A 131 27.59 -3.51 -4.81
N HIS A 132 27.02 -4.43 -5.59
CA HIS A 132 27.53 -4.83 -6.91
C HIS A 132 26.84 -4.11 -8.08
N SER A 133 26.11 -3.02 -7.81
CA SER A 133 25.47 -2.20 -8.84
C SER A 133 26.18 -0.87 -8.97
N ALA A 134 26.51 -0.50 -10.21
CA ALA A 134 27.25 0.73 -10.49
C ALA A 134 26.38 1.99 -10.41
N THR A 135 25.06 1.84 -10.54
CA THR A 135 24.05 2.92 -10.54
C THR A 135 22.79 2.42 -9.86
N LEU A 136 22.01 3.33 -9.28
CA LEU A 136 20.67 3.07 -8.72
C LEU A 136 19.73 2.52 -9.80
N GLN A 137 19.86 2.98 -11.04
CA GLN A 137 19.05 2.47 -12.14
C GLN A 137 19.33 0.98 -12.42
N GLU A 138 20.60 0.56 -12.42
CA GLU A 138 20.97 -0.85 -12.60
C GLU A 138 20.62 -1.69 -11.36
N GLU A 139 20.78 -1.13 -10.16
CA GLU A 139 20.36 -1.75 -8.91
C GLU A 139 18.88 -2.11 -8.93
N LEU A 140 18.00 -1.13 -9.17
CA LEU A 140 16.55 -1.38 -9.20
C LEU A 140 16.13 -2.29 -10.35
N ARG A 141 16.87 -2.32 -11.46
CA ARG A 141 16.64 -3.29 -12.55
C ARG A 141 16.93 -4.72 -12.07
N LYS A 142 17.99 -4.92 -11.27
CA LYS A 142 18.33 -6.23 -10.70
C LYS A 142 17.37 -6.65 -9.60
N ILE A 143 16.98 -5.72 -8.71
CA ILE A 143 15.95 -5.98 -7.68
C ILE A 143 14.61 -6.36 -8.32
N GLN A 144 14.20 -5.64 -9.38
CA GLN A 144 13.02 -6.00 -10.15
C GLN A 144 13.10 -7.41 -10.73
N LYS A 145 14.26 -7.79 -11.29
CA LYS A 145 14.48 -9.16 -11.80
C LYS A 145 14.43 -10.22 -10.70
N LEU A 146 14.94 -9.93 -9.50
CA LEU A 146 14.79 -10.81 -8.34
C LEU A 146 13.32 -10.95 -7.95
N SER A 147 12.56 -9.84 -7.94
CA SER A 147 11.12 -9.87 -7.65
C SER A 147 10.33 -10.71 -8.66
N GLU A 148 10.73 -10.71 -9.94
CA GLU A 148 10.09 -11.50 -10.99
C GLU A 148 10.25 -13.01 -10.78
N GLN A 149 11.34 -13.45 -10.13
CA GLN A 149 11.51 -14.87 -9.79
C GLN A 149 10.45 -15.34 -8.79
N TYR A 150 10.12 -14.52 -7.79
CA TYR A 150 9.04 -14.85 -6.86
C TYR A 150 7.66 -14.79 -7.54
N ASP A 151 7.46 -13.92 -8.54
CA ASP A 151 6.22 -13.90 -9.32
C ASP A 151 6.03 -15.18 -10.16
N GLU A 152 7.12 -15.75 -10.68
CA GLU A 152 7.12 -17.05 -11.35
C GLU A 152 6.77 -18.20 -10.37
N VAL A 153 7.37 -18.22 -9.17
CA VAL A 153 7.04 -19.20 -8.11
C VAL A 153 5.57 -19.06 -7.69
N PHE A 154 5.10 -17.82 -7.49
CA PHE A 154 3.73 -17.52 -7.10
C PHE A 154 2.73 -18.05 -8.13
N SER A 155 3.03 -17.89 -9.41
CA SER A 155 2.19 -18.38 -10.52
C SER A 155 2.15 -19.91 -10.62
N ALA A 156 3.17 -20.60 -10.11
CA ALA A 156 3.27 -22.06 -10.11
C ALA A 156 2.69 -22.71 -8.84
N ALA A 157 2.68 -21.99 -7.72
CA ALA A 157 2.17 -22.47 -6.44
C ALA A 157 0.67 -22.81 -6.50
N GLN A 158 0.26 -23.81 -5.70
CA GLN A 158 -1.13 -24.29 -5.70
C GLN A 158 -1.78 -24.22 -4.33
N ALA A 159 -1.02 -24.46 -3.26
CA ALA A 159 -1.57 -24.41 -1.91
C ALA A 159 -1.66 -22.98 -1.41
N GLN A 160 -2.74 -22.63 -0.70
CA GLN A 160 -2.91 -21.29 -0.14
C GLN A 160 -1.75 -20.89 0.79
N VAL A 161 -1.21 -21.85 1.54
CA VAL A 161 -0.08 -21.61 2.45
C VAL A 161 1.19 -21.22 1.67
N GLU A 162 1.45 -21.88 0.55
CA GLU A 162 2.57 -21.57 -0.36
C GLU A 162 2.43 -20.17 -0.94
N LEU A 163 1.22 -19.83 -1.42
CA LEU A 163 0.92 -18.50 -1.94
C LEU A 163 1.11 -17.40 -0.90
N ASN A 164 0.75 -17.67 0.36
CA ASN A 164 0.97 -16.73 1.46
C ASN A 164 2.47 -16.48 1.68
N PHE A 165 3.30 -17.52 1.74
CA PHE A 165 4.75 -17.40 1.93
C PHE A 165 5.43 -16.66 0.77
N VAL A 166 5.11 -17.03 -0.47
CA VAL A 166 5.75 -16.41 -1.64
C VAL A 166 5.35 -14.93 -1.78
N ALA A 167 4.11 -14.58 -1.43
CA ALA A 167 3.68 -13.18 -1.38
C ALA A 167 4.43 -12.38 -0.30
N GLU A 168 4.65 -12.97 0.87
CA GLU A 168 5.42 -12.38 1.97
C GLU A 168 6.88 -12.14 1.57
N TRP A 169 7.58 -13.16 1.06
CA TRP A 169 8.96 -13.01 0.56
C TRP A 169 9.09 -11.96 -0.56
N SER A 170 8.09 -11.89 -1.43
CA SER A 170 8.04 -10.85 -2.46
C SER A 170 7.95 -9.45 -1.85
N TYR A 171 7.17 -9.28 -0.78
CA TYR A 171 7.08 -8.01 -0.05
C TYR A 171 8.38 -7.69 0.69
N GLU A 172 8.94 -8.64 1.42
CA GLU A 172 10.20 -8.49 2.17
C GLU A 172 11.35 -8.04 1.28
N LEU A 173 11.47 -8.58 0.06
CA LEU A 173 12.47 -8.15 -0.92
C LEU A 173 12.43 -6.63 -1.16
N TRP A 174 11.23 -6.06 -1.33
CA TRP A 174 11.08 -4.62 -1.57
C TRP A 174 11.22 -3.81 -0.28
N ASP A 175 10.84 -4.35 0.88
CA ASP A 175 11.02 -3.68 2.17
C ASP A 175 12.51 -3.60 2.56
N ASP A 176 13.28 -4.67 2.34
CA ASP A 176 14.73 -4.69 2.51
C ASP A 176 15.42 -3.69 1.58
N GLU A 177 15.01 -3.58 0.32
CA GLU A 177 15.53 -2.57 -0.61
C GLU A 177 15.18 -1.15 -0.16
N LEU A 178 13.94 -0.92 0.32
CA LEU A 178 13.52 0.36 0.87
C LEU A 178 14.40 0.78 2.06
N ASN A 179 14.66 -0.16 2.99
CA ASN A 179 15.49 0.07 4.16
C ASN A 179 16.98 0.31 3.78
N SER A 180 17.50 -0.43 2.79
CA SER A 180 18.84 -0.26 2.23
C SER A 180 19.03 1.13 1.61
N LEU A 181 18.07 1.58 0.79
CA LEU A 181 18.07 2.93 0.20
C LEU A 181 17.97 4.00 1.28
N TRP A 182 17.10 3.81 2.27
CA TRP A 182 16.90 4.76 3.36
C TRP A 182 18.18 4.99 4.17
N GLY A 183 18.91 3.91 4.51
CA GLY A 183 20.21 4.01 5.18
C GLY A 183 21.19 4.86 4.37
N ARG A 184 21.39 4.51 3.09
CA ARG A 184 22.29 5.24 2.18
C ARG A 184 21.87 6.69 1.95
N PHE A 185 20.57 6.96 1.89
CA PHE A 185 20.01 8.30 1.72
C PHE A 185 20.30 9.19 2.93
N ARG A 186 20.05 8.69 4.14
CA ARG A 186 20.34 9.43 5.38
C ARG A 186 21.81 9.81 5.51
N GLU A 187 22.71 8.93 5.08
CA GLU A 187 24.14 9.17 5.13
C GLU A 187 24.61 10.19 4.08
N SER A 188 23.91 10.30 2.95
CA SER A 188 24.34 11.10 1.80
C SER A 188 23.68 12.48 1.72
N ALA A 189 22.45 12.62 2.23
CA ALA A 189 21.63 13.80 2.01
C ALA A 189 21.84 14.90 3.07
N PRO A 190 21.63 16.19 2.72
CA PRO A 190 21.56 17.25 3.71
C PRO A 190 20.45 17.00 4.74
N GLN A 191 20.69 17.37 6.01
CA GLN A 191 19.76 17.11 7.10
C GLN A 191 18.34 17.63 6.83
N SER A 192 18.20 18.81 6.22
CA SER A 192 16.88 19.37 5.88
C SER A 192 16.11 18.51 4.88
N THR A 193 16.80 17.84 3.96
CA THR A 193 16.19 16.90 3.01
C THR A 193 15.84 15.59 3.71
N VAL A 194 16.73 15.10 4.60
CA VAL A 194 16.45 13.92 5.43
C VAL A 194 15.18 14.12 6.28
N ASP A 195 15.04 15.27 6.93
CA ASP A 195 13.89 15.58 7.77
C ASP A 195 12.57 15.61 6.97
N ARG A 196 12.60 16.20 5.76
CA ARG A 196 11.43 16.21 4.86
C ARG A 196 11.05 14.80 4.45
N VAL A 197 11.99 14.02 3.91
CA VAL A 197 11.70 12.66 3.40
C VAL A 197 11.33 11.72 4.56
N LEU A 198 11.91 11.89 5.75
CA LEU A 198 11.52 11.16 6.96
C LEU A 198 10.06 11.45 7.36
N LYS A 199 9.63 12.72 7.28
CA LYS A 199 8.23 13.07 7.54
C LYS A 199 7.30 12.39 6.55
N GLU A 200 7.64 12.43 5.26
CA GLU A 200 6.88 11.72 4.21
C GLU A 200 6.84 10.20 4.45
N GLN A 201 7.97 9.61 4.87
CA GLN A 201 8.07 8.18 5.17
C GLN A 201 7.18 7.79 6.38
N ARG A 202 7.16 8.62 7.41
CA ARG A 202 6.29 8.42 8.59
C ARG A 202 4.82 8.49 8.22
N ASN A 203 4.44 9.48 7.40
CA ASN A 203 3.09 9.60 6.88
C ASN A 203 2.70 8.38 6.05
N TRP A 204 3.57 7.95 5.13
CA TRP A 204 3.36 6.74 4.32
C TRP A 204 3.16 5.49 5.19
N ASN A 205 4.02 5.28 6.19
CA ASN A 205 3.91 4.17 7.13
C ASN A 205 2.59 4.18 7.91
N ALA A 206 2.16 5.35 8.38
CA ALA A 206 0.91 5.51 9.13
C ALA A 206 -0.33 5.15 8.29
N MET A 207 -0.29 5.45 6.99
CA MET A 207 -1.40 5.18 6.07
C MET A 207 -1.53 3.71 5.65
N LYS A 208 -0.46 2.88 5.76
CA LYS A 208 -0.44 1.51 5.21
C LYS A 208 -1.63 0.66 5.64
N LYS A 209 -1.96 0.66 6.94
CA LYS A 209 -3.06 -0.16 7.48
C LYS A 209 -4.41 0.23 6.90
N GLU A 210 -4.69 1.53 6.82
CA GLU A 210 -5.94 2.03 6.25
C GLU A 210 -6.00 1.77 4.74
N ALA A 211 -4.87 1.92 4.05
CA ALA A 211 -4.76 1.63 2.62
C ALA A 211 -5.06 0.16 2.29
N VAL A 212 -4.56 -0.78 3.09
CA VAL A 212 -4.89 -2.21 3.00
C VAL A 212 -6.40 -2.40 3.16
N ILE A 213 -7.01 -1.83 4.20
CA ILE A 213 -8.46 -1.96 4.44
C ILE A 213 -9.28 -1.41 3.27
N LEU A 214 -8.90 -0.25 2.72
CA LEU A 214 -9.54 0.34 1.55
C LEU A 214 -9.41 -0.53 0.30
N ASN A 215 -8.27 -1.22 0.13
CA ASN A 215 -7.98 -1.97 -1.08
C ASN A 215 -8.47 -3.42 -1.05
N ILE A 216 -8.38 -4.12 0.08
CA ILE A 216 -8.72 -5.56 0.15
C ILE A 216 -9.78 -5.90 1.20
N GLY A 217 -10.20 -4.92 2.02
CA GLY A 217 -11.15 -5.11 3.11
C GLY A 217 -10.47 -5.45 4.45
N PRO A 218 -11.26 -5.61 5.53
CA PRO A 218 -10.74 -5.95 6.85
C PRO A 218 -10.29 -7.42 6.93
N ALA A 219 -9.29 -7.70 7.77
CA ALA A 219 -8.68 -9.02 7.92
C ALA A 219 -9.66 -10.10 8.34
N GLU A 220 -10.63 -9.74 9.18
CA GLU A 220 -11.64 -10.63 9.72
C GLU A 220 -12.53 -11.25 8.63
N ASP A 221 -12.67 -10.57 7.49
CA ASP A 221 -13.50 -10.99 6.36
C ASP A 221 -12.70 -11.76 5.27
N GLY A 222 -11.37 -11.67 5.29
CA GLY A 222 -10.53 -12.16 4.18
C GLY A 222 -10.08 -13.63 4.28
N GLY A 223 -10.21 -14.26 5.44
CA GLY A 223 -9.89 -15.67 5.65
C GLY A 223 -8.43 -16.03 5.31
N SER A 224 -8.19 -17.26 4.85
CA SER A 224 -6.83 -17.77 4.58
C SER A 224 -6.10 -17.09 3.42
N MET A 225 -6.82 -16.32 2.60
CA MET A 225 -6.28 -15.60 1.45
C MET A 225 -5.85 -14.17 1.83
N TYR A 226 -6.30 -13.66 2.97
CA TYR A 226 -5.97 -12.30 3.42
C TYR A 226 -4.46 -12.04 3.49
N PRO A 227 -3.61 -12.91 4.08
CA PRO A 227 -2.17 -12.66 4.15
C PRO A 227 -1.53 -12.51 2.76
N MET A 228 -1.93 -13.36 1.81
CA MET A 228 -1.47 -13.25 0.41
C MET A 228 -1.87 -11.91 -0.23
N LEU A 229 -3.12 -11.49 -0.05
CA LEU A 229 -3.60 -10.22 -0.61
C LEU A 229 -2.93 -9.01 0.05
N GLU A 230 -2.75 -9.05 1.37
CA GLU A 230 -2.07 -8.01 2.14
C GLU A 230 -0.61 -7.88 1.69
N SER A 231 0.15 -8.98 1.68
CA SER A 231 1.54 -8.97 1.22
C SER A 231 1.66 -8.54 -0.25
N GLY A 232 0.75 -8.98 -1.13
CA GLY A 232 0.72 -8.53 -2.52
C GLY A 232 0.46 -7.02 -2.67
N TYR A 233 -0.45 -6.46 -1.88
CA TYR A 233 -0.70 -5.02 -1.84
C TYR A 233 0.49 -4.24 -1.27
N LEU A 234 1.04 -4.71 -0.14
CA LEU A 234 2.21 -4.13 0.53
C LEU A 234 3.45 -4.14 -0.38
N LYS A 235 3.69 -5.22 -1.12
CA LYS A 235 4.71 -5.31 -2.18
C LYS A 235 4.57 -4.15 -3.16
N GLY A 236 3.35 -3.94 -3.68
CA GLY A 236 3.07 -2.89 -4.67
C GLY A 236 3.38 -1.48 -4.16
N ILE A 237 2.86 -1.13 -2.99
CA ILE A 237 3.07 0.22 -2.42
C ILE A 237 4.53 0.45 -1.97
N THR A 238 5.20 -0.61 -1.51
CA THR A 238 6.61 -0.55 -1.08
C THR A 238 7.54 -0.38 -2.27
N LYS A 239 7.27 -1.09 -3.37
CA LYS A 239 7.96 -0.88 -4.64
C LYS A 239 7.81 0.57 -5.13
N ASN A 240 6.62 1.16 -5.05
CA ASN A 240 6.42 2.57 -5.41
C ASN A 240 7.29 3.48 -4.54
N ARG A 241 7.32 3.24 -3.23
CA ARG A 241 8.13 4.01 -2.29
C ARG A 241 9.63 3.87 -2.54
N VAL A 242 10.11 2.69 -2.93
CA VAL A 242 11.50 2.43 -3.34
C VAL A 242 11.90 3.32 -4.51
N TYR A 243 11.09 3.41 -5.57
CA TYR A 243 11.40 4.27 -6.71
C TYR A 243 11.45 5.76 -6.35
N LEU A 244 10.50 6.24 -5.54
CA LEU A 244 10.50 7.63 -5.07
C LEU A 244 11.74 7.94 -4.22
N LEU A 245 12.13 7.04 -3.32
CA LEU A 245 13.32 7.22 -2.49
C LEU A 245 14.62 7.13 -3.32
N ALA A 246 14.66 6.26 -4.32
CA ALA A 246 15.78 6.17 -5.24
C ALA A 246 15.95 7.43 -6.10
N GLU A 247 14.85 8.08 -6.52
CA GLU A 247 14.89 9.37 -7.20
C GLU A 247 15.50 10.46 -6.31
N GLU A 248 15.07 10.53 -5.05
CA GLU A 248 15.64 11.44 -4.04
C GLU A 248 17.14 11.19 -3.82
N LEU A 249 17.55 9.92 -3.68
CA LEU A 249 18.95 9.53 -3.53
C LEU A 249 19.79 9.83 -4.78
N ALA A 250 19.24 9.58 -5.97
CA ALA A 250 19.90 9.90 -7.23
C ALA A 250 20.13 11.40 -7.36
N ALA A 251 19.14 12.22 -6.98
CA ALA A 251 19.27 13.67 -6.97
C ALA A 251 20.39 14.13 -6.03
N VAL A 252 20.48 13.57 -4.83
CA VAL A 252 21.57 13.85 -3.87
C VAL A 252 22.95 13.46 -4.44
N ARG A 253 23.03 12.34 -5.14
CA ARG A 253 24.27 11.83 -5.75
C ARG A 253 24.61 12.48 -7.10
N ASN A 254 23.74 13.35 -7.62
CA ASN A 254 23.82 13.87 -8.99
C ASN A 254 23.94 12.73 -10.03
N GLU A 255 23.21 11.65 -9.80
CA GLU A 255 23.14 10.48 -10.67
C GLU A 255 21.94 10.63 -11.63
N ARG A 256 22.09 10.17 -12.88
CA ARG A 256 20.96 10.10 -13.80
C ARG A 256 20.02 8.98 -13.37
N PHE A 257 18.75 9.32 -13.17
CA PHE A 257 17.71 8.37 -12.84
C PHE A 257 16.45 8.66 -13.66
N THR A 258 15.73 7.63 -14.06
CA THR A 258 14.47 7.76 -14.79
C THR A 258 13.41 6.92 -14.11
N MET A 259 12.35 7.58 -13.65
CA MET A 259 11.17 6.91 -13.09
C MET A 259 10.58 5.95 -14.14
N PRO A 260 10.23 4.70 -13.76
CA PRO A 260 9.61 3.78 -14.69
C PRO A 260 8.18 4.24 -15.05
N GLU A 261 7.64 3.70 -16.14
CA GLU A 261 6.22 3.92 -16.46
C GLU A 261 5.34 3.30 -15.37
N LYS A 262 4.28 4.01 -14.99
CA LYS A 262 3.35 3.57 -13.96
C LYS A 262 2.11 2.95 -14.59
N ASP A 263 1.69 1.80 -14.06
CA ASP A 263 0.39 1.21 -14.38
C ASP A 263 -0.76 2.10 -13.88
N ILE A 264 -1.91 1.99 -14.53
CA ILE A 264 -3.16 2.67 -14.16
C ILE A 264 -3.68 2.17 -12.80
N TYR A 265 -3.44 0.90 -12.46
CA TYR A 265 -3.83 0.33 -11.18
C TYR A 265 -2.99 0.89 -10.02
N GLY A 266 -3.60 0.95 -8.84
CA GLY A 266 -2.98 1.44 -7.62
C GLY A 266 -3.92 2.21 -6.73
N THR A 267 -3.37 2.72 -5.63
CA THR A 267 -4.09 3.54 -4.66
C THR A 267 -3.51 4.95 -4.68
N TYR A 268 -4.37 5.94 -4.91
CA TYR A 268 -4.04 7.35 -4.91
C TYR A 268 -4.80 7.99 -3.76
N VAL A 269 -4.13 8.83 -2.97
CA VAL A 269 -4.72 9.44 -1.78
C VAL A 269 -4.49 10.94 -1.72
N ASP A 270 -5.41 11.63 -1.06
CA ASP A 270 -5.19 12.92 -0.45
C ASP A 270 -5.03 12.69 1.06
N ASN A 271 -3.84 12.97 1.58
CA ASN A 271 -3.52 12.88 2.99
C ASN A 271 -3.36 14.25 3.67
N GLN A 272 -3.52 15.35 2.92
CA GLN A 272 -3.36 16.73 3.42
C GLN A 272 -2.04 16.98 4.19
N GLY A 273 -0.99 16.22 3.85
CA GLY A 273 0.31 16.29 4.54
C GLY A 273 0.38 15.60 5.91
N THR A 274 -0.62 14.79 6.26
CA THR A 274 -0.68 13.98 7.49
C THR A 274 -0.46 12.49 7.21
N GLY A 275 -0.52 11.66 8.26
CA GLY A 275 -0.46 10.20 8.16
C GLY A 275 -1.83 9.52 8.03
N GLU A 276 -2.88 10.27 7.70
CA GLU A 276 -4.26 9.78 7.57
C GLU A 276 -4.74 9.89 6.13
N ILE A 277 -5.59 8.96 5.67
CA ILE A 277 -6.20 9.04 4.33
C ILE A 277 -7.52 9.82 4.42
N TYR A 278 -7.56 11.03 3.85
CA TYR A 278 -8.79 11.84 3.82
C TYR A 278 -9.66 11.43 2.64
N SER A 279 -9.07 11.40 1.45
CA SER A 279 -9.75 10.96 0.23
C SER A 279 -8.89 9.94 -0.49
N SER A 280 -9.52 9.00 -1.18
CA SER A 280 -8.83 7.94 -1.92
C SER A 280 -9.48 7.64 -3.26
N LEU A 281 -8.65 7.23 -4.20
CA LEU A 281 -9.01 6.59 -5.45
C LEU A 281 -8.25 5.27 -5.53
N VAL A 282 -8.97 4.17 -5.50
CA VAL A 282 -8.43 2.83 -5.70
C VAL A 282 -8.83 2.36 -7.09
N LEU A 283 -7.85 2.02 -7.91
CA LEU A 283 -8.03 1.36 -9.21
C LEU A 283 -7.48 -0.05 -9.11
N ARG A 284 -8.33 -1.06 -9.33
CA ARG A 284 -7.94 -2.47 -9.26
C ARG A 284 -8.71 -3.32 -10.27
N GLN A 285 -8.23 -4.54 -10.47
CA GLN A 285 -9.00 -5.56 -11.16
C GLN A 285 -9.95 -6.25 -10.18
N GLY A 286 -11.24 -6.32 -10.52
CA GLY A 286 -12.26 -7.03 -9.78
C GLY A 286 -12.22 -8.54 -10.00
N TRP A 287 -13.00 -9.28 -9.21
CA TRP A 287 -13.04 -10.74 -9.25
C TRP A 287 -13.56 -11.31 -10.57
N GLU A 288 -14.39 -10.55 -11.29
CA GLU A 288 -14.91 -10.94 -12.60
C GLU A 288 -14.01 -10.45 -13.75
N ASN A 289 -12.78 -10.01 -13.44
CA ASN A 289 -11.82 -9.39 -14.36
C ASN A 289 -12.31 -8.06 -14.96
N ASP A 290 -13.25 -7.40 -14.30
CA ASP A 290 -13.65 -6.04 -14.60
C ASP A 290 -12.72 -5.02 -13.93
N ASN A 291 -12.69 -3.81 -14.47
CA ASN A 291 -11.89 -2.72 -13.96
C ASN A 291 -12.71 -1.95 -12.93
N GLU A 292 -12.36 -2.07 -11.64
CA GLU A 292 -13.08 -1.47 -10.52
C GLU A 292 -12.40 -0.18 -10.05
N ALA A 293 -13.22 0.84 -9.79
CA ALA A 293 -12.80 2.06 -9.13
C ALA A 293 -13.60 2.28 -7.84
N LEU A 294 -12.87 2.50 -6.73
CA LEU A 294 -13.44 2.92 -5.46
C LEU A 294 -12.95 4.34 -5.17
N ILE A 295 -13.88 5.28 -5.07
CA ILE A 295 -13.58 6.69 -4.84
C ILE A 295 -14.18 7.05 -3.48
N SER A 296 -13.37 7.53 -2.56
CA SER A 296 -13.80 8.05 -1.26
C SER A 296 -13.38 9.51 -1.17
N ILE A 297 -14.33 10.42 -0.96
CA ILE A 297 -14.07 11.85 -0.82
C ILE A 297 -14.51 12.31 0.56
N HIS A 298 -13.55 12.84 1.33
CA HIS A 298 -13.80 13.38 2.66
C HIS A 298 -14.95 14.39 2.66
N ARG A 299 -15.95 14.17 3.54
CA ARG A 299 -17.16 14.99 3.72
C ARG A 299 -18.14 15.02 2.54
N THR A 300 -17.85 14.32 1.43
CA THR A 300 -18.76 14.23 0.28
C THR A 300 -19.44 12.87 0.22
N GLY A 301 -18.66 11.78 0.28
CA GLY A 301 -19.17 10.42 0.19
C GLY A 301 -18.26 9.52 -0.62
N SER A 302 -18.73 8.30 -0.88
CA SER A 302 -18.02 7.30 -1.67
C SER A 302 -18.79 6.86 -2.92
N LEU A 303 -18.04 6.47 -3.94
CA LEU A 303 -18.55 5.89 -5.18
C LEU A 303 -17.83 4.57 -5.44
N CYS A 304 -18.60 3.53 -5.75
CA CYS A 304 -18.09 2.30 -6.34
C CYS A 304 -18.60 2.21 -7.78
N GLY A 305 -17.77 1.71 -8.68
CA GLY A 305 -18.14 1.55 -10.07
C GLY A 305 -17.05 0.91 -10.89
N THR A 306 -17.27 0.89 -12.19
CA THR A 306 -16.31 0.36 -13.15
C THR A 306 -15.73 1.46 -14.03
N PHE A 307 -14.57 1.21 -14.61
CA PHE A 307 -13.94 2.14 -15.53
C PHE A 307 -13.48 1.48 -16.84
N SER A 308 -13.34 2.30 -17.88
CA SER A 308 -12.81 1.88 -19.19
C SER A 308 -11.75 2.87 -19.66
N GLU A 309 -10.65 2.35 -20.21
CA GLU A 309 -9.57 3.20 -20.71
C GLU A 309 -9.98 3.90 -22.02
N ARG A 310 -9.70 5.20 -22.12
CA ARG A 310 -9.98 6.04 -23.30
C ARG A 310 -8.73 6.58 -23.98
N GLY A 311 -7.55 6.30 -23.43
CA GLY A 311 -6.25 6.78 -23.87
C GLY A 311 -5.29 6.87 -22.69
N LYS A 312 -4.00 7.16 -22.94
CA LYS A 312 -2.93 7.16 -21.92
C LYS A 312 -3.35 7.86 -20.62
N GLY A 313 -3.66 7.08 -19.59
CA GLY A 313 -4.01 7.56 -18.26
C GLY A 313 -5.40 8.20 -18.12
N THR A 314 -6.24 8.21 -19.15
CA THR A 314 -7.61 8.77 -19.09
C THR A 314 -8.64 7.64 -19.08
N LEU A 315 -9.44 7.56 -18.02
CA LEU A 315 -10.40 6.49 -17.78
C LEU A 315 -11.80 7.07 -17.63
N ALA A 316 -12.79 6.48 -18.29
CA ALA A 316 -14.19 6.82 -18.07
C ALA A 316 -14.79 5.92 -17.00
N PHE A 317 -15.27 6.54 -15.93
CA PHE A 317 -15.89 5.91 -14.77
C PHE A 317 -17.41 5.95 -14.85
N VAL A 318 -18.05 4.87 -14.42
CA VAL A 318 -19.50 4.78 -14.24
C VAL A 318 -19.80 4.07 -12.91
N SER A 319 -20.53 4.74 -12.02
CA SER A 319 -20.93 4.15 -10.73
C SER A 319 -21.81 2.90 -10.90
N ASP A 320 -21.84 2.04 -9.89
CA ASP A 320 -22.63 0.80 -9.91
C ASP A 320 -24.14 1.06 -10.00
N ASP A 321 -24.61 2.08 -9.30
CA ASP A 321 -26.00 2.53 -9.32
C ASP A 321 -26.37 3.31 -10.60
N LYS A 322 -25.40 3.57 -11.49
CA LYS A 322 -25.54 4.31 -12.75
C LYS A 322 -25.99 5.75 -12.60
N LYS A 323 -25.83 6.33 -11.40
CA LYS A 323 -26.21 7.71 -11.09
C LYS A 323 -25.09 8.72 -11.27
N THR A 324 -23.84 8.27 -11.24
CA THR A 324 -22.66 9.12 -11.37
C THR A 324 -21.76 8.62 -12.49
N GLU A 325 -21.33 9.53 -13.35
CA GLU A 325 -20.31 9.28 -14.36
C GLU A 325 -19.20 10.33 -14.21
N GLY A 326 -17.98 9.96 -14.59
CA GLY A 326 -16.86 10.88 -14.50
C GLY A 326 -15.64 10.42 -15.28
N ILE A 327 -14.61 11.25 -15.25
CA ILE A 327 -13.33 11.02 -15.90
C ILE A 327 -12.26 10.96 -14.83
N ILE A 328 -11.53 9.85 -14.79
CA ILE A 328 -10.33 9.68 -13.98
C ILE A 328 -9.13 9.96 -14.86
N THR A 329 -8.19 10.78 -14.39
CA THR A 329 -6.93 11.07 -15.07
C THR A 329 -5.77 10.69 -14.16
N ILE A 330 -4.86 9.86 -14.68
CA ILE A 330 -3.63 9.43 -14.01
C ILE A 330 -2.45 10.19 -14.62
N ASP A 331 -1.71 10.95 -13.81
CA ASP A 331 -0.52 11.71 -14.22
C ASP A 331 0.77 11.02 -13.75
N GLY A 332 0.87 9.72 -14.05
CA GLY A 332 1.99 8.86 -13.66
C GLY A 332 2.26 8.91 -12.15
N TRP A 333 3.46 9.36 -11.78
CA TRP A 333 3.92 9.47 -10.40
C TRP A 333 3.43 10.71 -9.66
N LYS A 334 2.77 11.65 -10.35
CA LYS A 334 2.26 12.89 -9.73
C LYS A 334 0.87 12.75 -9.12
N GLY A 335 0.28 11.56 -9.20
CA GLY A 335 -1.02 11.26 -8.64
C GLY A 335 -2.13 11.15 -9.69
N ALA A 336 -3.35 11.41 -9.25
CA ALA A 336 -4.56 11.24 -10.04
C ALA A 336 -5.61 12.32 -9.76
N SER A 337 -6.60 12.43 -10.64
CA SER A 337 -7.79 13.27 -10.42
C SER A 337 -9.06 12.60 -10.91
N PHE A 338 -10.19 12.94 -10.28
CA PHE A 338 -11.52 12.53 -10.70
C PHE A 338 -12.39 13.75 -10.96
N GLU A 339 -12.91 13.88 -12.18
CA GLU A 339 -13.86 14.91 -12.58
C GLU A 339 -15.25 14.29 -12.80
N VAL A 340 -16.26 14.81 -12.12
CA VAL A 340 -17.65 14.36 -12.25
C VAL A 340 -18.25 14.98 -13.51
N THR A 341 -18.66 14.15 -14.48
CA THR A 341 -19.28 14.61 -15.73
C THR A 341 -20.81 14.56 -15.67
N LYS A 342 -21.36 13.69 -14.83
CA LYS A 342 -22.80 13.55 -14.60
C LYS A 342 -23.06 13.03 -13.19
N ALA A 343 -24.08 13.59 -12.53
CA ALA A 343 -24.55 13.15 -11.22
C ALA A 343 -26.06 13.38 -11.10
N GLU A 344 -26.79 12.43 -10.52
CA GLU A 344 -28.18 12.64 -10.12
C GLU A 344 -28.28 13.53 -8.88
N ALA A 345 -29.37 14.29 -8.76
CA ALA A 345 -29.57 15.18 -7.62
C ALA A 345 -29.60 14.40 -6.29
N GLY A 346 -28.87 14.91 -5.29
CA GLY A 346 -28.90 14.41 -3.91
C GLY A 346 -27.90 13.30 -3.59
N ASN A 347 -26.99 12.94 -4.50
CA ASN A 347 -25.92 11.96 -4.24
C ASN A 347 -24.63 12.56 -3.63
N GLY A 348 -24.61 13.86 -3.32
CA GLY A 348 -23.45 14.57 -2.78
C GLY A 348 -22.45 15.07 -3.82
N PHE A 349 -22.54 14.61 -5.08
CA PHE A 349 -21.66 14.99 -6.18
C PHE A 349 -22.38 15.90 -7.19
N GLN A 350 -21.66 16.81 -7.84
CA GLN A 350 -22.19 17.70 -8.86
C GLN A 350 -21.37 17.63 -10.15
N PRO A 351 -22.01 17.73 -11.33
CA PRO A 351 -21.26 17.85 -12.59
C PRO A 351 -20.31 19.05 -12.55
N GLY A 352 -19.04 18.83 -12.88
CA GLY A 352 -17.96 19.81 -12.80
C GLY A 352 -17.12 19.73 -11.53
N ASP A 353 -17.53 18.96 -10.51
CA ASP A 353 -16.69 18.71 -9.34
C ASP A 353 -15.40 18.01 -9.75
N THR A 354 -14.26 18.48 -9.23
CA THR A 354 -12.95 17.90 -9.49
C THR A 354 -12.22 17.62 -8.18
N PHE A 355 -11.77 16.39 -8.00
CA PHE A 355 -11.03 15.92 -6.83
C PHE A 355 -9.63 15.49 -7.26
N ARG A 356 -8.61 15.79 -6.44
CA ARG A 356 -7.21 15.46 -6.69
C ARG A 356 -6.67 14.55 -5.60
N PHE A 357 -5.83 13.61 -6.00
CA PHE A 357 -5.15 12.64 -5.15
C PHE A 357 -3.66 12.74 -5.46
N GLU A 358 -2.94 13.57 -4.70
CA GLU A 358 -1.56 13.95 -5.00
C GLU A 358 -0.55 12.87 -4.61
N PHE A 359 -0.91 12.00 -3.66
CA PHE A 359 -0.02 10.99 -3.13
C PHE A 359 -0.32 9.63 -3.76
N VAL A 360 0.72 8.98 -4.27
CA VAL A 360 0.65 7.61 -4.80
C VAL A 360 1.17 6.66 -3.72
N LEU A 361 0.32 5.74 -3.28
CA LEU A 361 0.74 4.65 -2.39
C LEU A 361 1.44 3.56 -3.18
#